data_AF-A0A357ZYH4-F1
#
_entry.id   AF-A0A357ZYH4-F1
#
_cell.length_a   1.000
_cell.length_b   1.000
_cell.length_c   1.000
_cell.angle_alpha   90.00
_cell.angle_beta   90.00
_cell.angle_gamma   90.00
#
_symmetry.space_group_name_H-M   'P 1'
#
loop_
_entity.id
_entity.type
_entity.pdbx_description
1 polymer ?
#
loop_
_entity_poly.entity_id
_entity_poly.type
_entity_poly.pdbx_seq_one_letter_code
_entity_poly.pdbx_strand_id
1 'polypeptide(L)'
;MAFGGRGGTRPRRGTPADVLVVGLGNPGSEYDGTRHNVGFAVVDLLERRHNGRLKSGKERALVDEVRIGQKRVALAKPTTFMNLSGESVSPLVRRFG
;
A
#
# COMPACT_ATOMS: atom_id res chain seq x y z
N MET A 1 -32.61 29.43 8.51
CA MET A 1 -32.46 28.55 9.69
C MET A 1 -33.04 27.18 9.33
N ALA A 2 -32.17 26.19 9.09
CA ALA A 2 -32.36 24.74 9.26
C ALA A 2 -31.33 24.00 8.37
N PHE A 3 -30.32 23.47 9.04
CA PHE A 3 -29.22 22.67 8.53
C PHE A 3 -29.68 21.25 8.20
N GLY A 4 -29.01 20.55 7.27
CA GLY A 4 -29.19 19.09 7.21
C GLY A 4 -28.84 18.35 5.92
N GLY A 5 -28.00 18.90 5.02
CA GLY A 5 -27.48 18.11 3.90
C GLY A 5 -26.29 17.25 4.36
N ARG A 6 -26.53 15.97 4.66
CA ARG A 6 -25.49 14.99 5.01
C ARG A 6 -24.37 15.07 3.99
N GLY A 7 -23.15 15.31 4.48
CA GLY A 7 -21.95 15.45 3.66
C GLY A 7 -21.82 14.31 2.68
N GLY A 8 -21.92 14.64 1.39
CA GLY A 8 -21.61 13.72 0.31
C GLY A 8 -20.22 13.18 0.53
N THR A 9 -20.11 11.86 0.67
CA THR A 9 -18.84 11.14 0.59
C THR A 9 -18.16 11.59 -0.70
N ARG A 10 -17.06 12.33 -0.56
CA ARG A 10 -16.22 12.77 -1.67
C ARG A 10 -15.97 11.59 -2.62
N PRO A 11 -15.96 11.80 -3.95
CA PRO A 11 -15.68 10.73 -4.90
C PRO A 11 -14.35 10.06 -4.56
N ARG A 12 -14.39 8.73 -4.46
CA ARG A 12 -13.23 7.86 -4.16
C ARG A 12 -12.14 8.13 -5.20
N ARG A 13 -11.07 8.84 -4.84
CA ARG A 13 -9.92 9.06 -5.73
C ARG A 13 -9.06 7.81 -5.74
N GLY A 14 -9.48 6.84 -6.52
CA GLY A 14 -8.76 5.59 -6.75
C GLY A 14 -9.74 4.54 -7.20
N THR A 15 -9.46 3.86 -8.31
CA THR A 15 -10.14 2.59 -8.61
C THR A 15 -9.79 1.63 -7.46
N PRO A 16 -10.78 0.96 -6.85
CA PRO A 16 -10.50 -0.08 -5.86
C PRO A 16 -9.61 -1.18 -6.46
N ALA A 17 -8.74 -1.76 -5.66
CA ALA A 17 -8.03 -2.98 -6.01
C ALA A 17 -8.88 -4.18 -5.56
N ASP A 18 -8.76 -5.31 -6.26
CA ASP A 18 -9.38 -6.56 -5.82
C ASP A 18 -8.66 -7.11 -4.57
N VAL A 19 -7.36 -6.82 -4.45
CA VAL A 19 -6.51 -7.23 -3.34
C VAL A 19 -5.48 -6.13 -3.05
N LEU A 20 -5.28 -5.84 -1.77
CA LEU A 20 -4.14 -5.06 -1.27
C LEU A 20 -3.15 -6.00 -0.59
N VAL A 21 -1.91 -6.05 -1.10
CA VAL A 21 -0.80 -6.79 -0.50
C VAL A 21 0.17 -5.79 0.12
N VAL A 22 0.35 -5.88 1.44
CA VAL A 22 1.29 -5.05 2.19
C VAL A 22 2.45 -5.90 2.68
N GLY A 23 3.67 -5.56 2.27
CA GLY A 23 4.89 -6.13 2.81
C GLY A 23 5.33 -5.31 4.01
N LEU A 24 5.34 -5.91 5.21
CA LEU A 24 5.86 -5.25 6.42
C LEU A 24 7.38 -5.40 6.52
N GLY A 25 8.03 -4.39 7.10
CA GLY A 25 9.47 -4.29 7.28
C GLY A 25 9.87 -2.91 7.82
N ASN A 26 11.16 -2.71 8.04
CA ASN A 26 11.75 -1.42 8.37
C ASN A 26 12.47 -0.82 7.14
N PRO A 27 12.35 0.49 6.87
CA PRO A 27 13.15 1.18 5.86
C PRO A 27 14.58 1.41 6.36
N GLY A 28 15.52 1.48 5.43
CA GLY A 28 16.95 1.71 5.72
C GLY A 28 17.81 0.50 5.39
N SER A 29 19.01 0.75 4.88
CA SER A 29 19.97 -0.29 4.47
C SER A 29 20.38 -1.22 5.59
N GLU A 30 20.33 -0.75 6.85
CA GLU A 30 20.66 -1.54 8.03
C GLU A 30 19.68 -2.67 8.32
N TYR A 31 18.48 -2.65 7.70
CA TYR A 31 17.46 -3.70 7.85
C TYR A 31 17.37 -4.65 6.65
N ASP A 32 18.13 -4.39 5.59
CA ASP A 32 18.13 -5.21 4.38
C ASP A 32 18.61 -6.63 4.68
N GLY A 33 17.88 -7.62 4.16
CA GLY A 33 18.18 -9.04 4.36
C GLY A 33 17.84 -9.61 5.76
N THR A 34 17.32 -8.79 6.67
CA THR A 34 16.86 -9.28 7.99
C THR A 34 15.55 -10.07 7.87
N ARG A 35 15.31 -11.00 8.81
CA ARG A 35 14.04 -11.78 8.86
C ARG A 35 12.80 -10.90 8.98
N HIS A 36 12.93 -9.73 9.62
CA HIS A 36 11.85 -8.74 9.76
C HIS A 36 11.45 -8.09 8.43
N ASN A 37 12.35 -8.06 7.44
CA ASN A 37 12.11 -7.46 6.12
C ASN A 37 11.68 -8.49 5.06
N VAL A 38 11.35 -9.72 5.45
CA VAL A 38 10.85 -10.73 4.50
C VAL A 38 9.59 -10.27 3.76
N GLY A 39 8.73 -9.47 4.42
CA GLY A 39 7.55 -8.90 3.79
C GLY A 39 7.90 -7.95 2.64
N PHE A 40 8.94 -7.11 2.79
CA PHE A 40 9.46 -6.27 1.71
C PHE A 40 9.99 -7.11 0.55
N ALA A 41 10.77 -8.16 0.85
CA ALA A 41 11.33 -9.03 -0.17
C ALA A 41 10.25 -9.75 -1.00
N VAL A 42 9.14 -10.15 -0.37
CA VAL A 42 7.99 -10.74 -1.06
C VAL A 42 7.32 -9.72 -1.99
N VAL A 43 7.11 -8.49 -1.54
CA VAL A 43 6.51 -7.45 -2.39
C VAL A 43 7.42 -7.10 -3.57
N ASP A 44 8.73 -6.98 -3.34
CA ASP A 44 9.69 -6.72 -4.42
C ASP A 44 9.72 -7.88 -5.43
N LEU A 45 9.56 -9.13 -4.97
CA LEU A 45 9.45 -10.29 -5.86
C LEU A 45 8.17 -10.26 -6.70
N LEU A 46 7.03 -9.92 -6.09
CA LEU A 46 5.75 -9.79 -6.80
C LEU A 46 5.80 -8.67 -7.83
N GLU A 47 6.30 -7.50 -7.45
CA GLU A 47 6.47 -6.36 -8.35
C GLU A 47 7.30 -6.76 -9.58
N ARG A 48 8.50 -7.32 -9.37
CA ARG A 48 9.37 -7.77 -10.49
C ARG A 48 8.70 -8.80 -11.39
N ARG A 49 8.03 -9.81 -10.82
CA ARG A 49 7.35 -10.87 -11.61
C ARG A 49 6.22 -10.33 -12.48
N HIS A 50 5.64 -9.20 -12.11
CA HIS A 50 4.52 -8.59 -12.80
C HIS A 50 4.89 -7.30 -13.54
N ASN A 51 6.18 -7.07 -13.79
CA ASN A 51 6.73 -5.88 -14.48
C ASN A 51 6.24 -4.56 -13.86
N GLY A 52 6.04 -4.57 -12.54
CA GLY A 52 5.66 -3.40 -11.78
C GLY A 52 6.82 -2.45 -11.52
N ARG A 53 6.49 -1.27 -10.99
CA ARG A 53 7.46 -0.34 -10.44
C ARG A 53 6.90 0.41 -9.23
N LEU A 54 7.37 0.04 -8.05
CA LEU A 54 7.03 0.75 -6.80
C LEU A 54 7.46 2.23 -6.84
N LYS A 55 6.54 3.13 -6.47
CA LYS A 55 6.75 4.58 -6.42
C LYS A 55 6.27 5.16 -5.09
N SER A 56 6.87 6.25 -4.65
CA SER A 56 6.44 6.93 -3.42
C SER A 56 4.98 7.39 -3.51
N GLY A 57 4.16 6.92 -2.58
CA GLY A 57 2.78 7.32 -2.36
C GLY A 57 2.62 8.39 -1.27
N LYS A 58 1.40 8.87 -1.08
CA LYS A 58 1.06 9.83 0.00
C LYS A 58 0.84 9.15 1.35
N GLU A 59 0.71 7.83 1.33
CA GLU A 59 0.35 6.96 2.46
C GLU A 59 1.60 6.50 3.24
N ARG A 60 2.72 7.23 3.12
CA ARG A 60 4.03 6.85 3.69
C ARG A 60 4.39 5.41 3.31
N ALA A 61 4.26 5.10 2.02
CA ALA A 61 4.57 3.81 1.45
C ALA A 61 5.10 3.99 0.04
N LEU A 62 5.91 3.04 -0.42
CA LEU A 62 6.06 2.79 -1.83
C LEU A 62 4.87 1.95 -2.29
N VAL A 63 4.25 2.32 -3.40
CA VAL A 63 3.04 1.69 -3.93
C VAL A 63 3.17 1.44 -5.42
N ASP A 64 2.53 0.37 -5.88
CA ASP A 64 2.32 0.07 -7.28
C ASP A 64 1.03 -0.73 -7.47
N GLU A 65 0.50 -0.74 -8.69
CA GLU A 65 -0.69 -1.49 -9.03
C GLU A 65 -0.39 -2.40 -10.22
N VAL A 66 -0.41 -3.71 -9.96
CA VAL A 66 -0.10 -4.73 -10.95
C VAL A 66 -1.33 -5.59 -11.24
N ARG A 67 -1.26 -6.39 -12.30
CA ARG A 67 -2.29 -7.38 -12.62
C ARG A 67 -1.75 -8.78 -12.41
N ILE A 68 -2.39 -9.54 -11.52
CA ILE A 68 -2.06 -10.94 -11.22
C ILE A 68 -3.23 -11.81 -11.66
N GLY A 69 -3.08 -12.52 -12.77
CA GLY A 69 -4.19 -13.17 -13.45
C GLY A 69 -5.23 -12.14 -13.88
N GLN A 70 -6.48 -12.30 -13.44
CA GLN A 70 -7.57 -11.36 -13.70
C GLN A 70 -7.75 -10.28 -12.62
N LYS A 71 -6.98 -10.34 -11.52
CA LYS A 71 -7.13 -9.44 -10.38
C LYS A 71 -6.22 -8.22 -10.49
N ARG A 72 -6.75 -7.05 -10.15
CA ARG A 72 -6.01 -5.82 -9.89
C ARG A 72 -5.48 -5.86 -8.47
N VAL A 73 -4.17 -5.85 -8.31
CA VAL A 73 -3.50 -6.00 -7.02
C VAL A 73 -2.70 -4.74 -6.72
N ALA A 74 -3.04 -4.07 -5.63
CA ALA A 74 -2.22 -3.01 -5.08
C ALA A 74 -1.11 -3.63 -4.23
N LEU A 75 0.14 -3.29 -4.54
CA LEU A 75 1.33 -3.67 -3.80
C LEU A 75 1.80 -2.47 -2.97
N ALA A 76 2.14 -2.68 -1.70
CA ALA A 76 2.63 -1.61 -0.84
C ALA A 76 3.78 -2.06 0.08
N LYS A 77 4.77 -1.17 0.24
CA LYS A 77 5.84 -1.25 1.25
C LYS A 77 5.81 0.03 2.11
N PRO A 78 5.29 -0.01 3.34
CA PRO A 78 5.35 1.12 4.26
C PRO A 78 6.78 1.65 4.41
N THR A 79 6.95 2.96 4.43
CA THR A 79 8.23 3.64 4.70
C THR A 79 8.27 4.18 6.13
N THR A 80 7.45 3.63 7.02
CA THR A 80 7.49 3.83 8.46
C THR A 80 8.29 2.71 9.12
N PHE A 81 8.72 2.88 10.37
CA PHE A 81 9.15 1.74 11.16
C PHE A 81 8.01 0.73 11.35
N MET A 82 8.38 -0.54 11.52
CA MET A 82 7.45 -1.67 11.52
C MET A 82 6.39 -1.55 12.61
N ASN A 83 6.76 -1.06 13.79
CA ASN A 83 5.84 -0.80 14.90
C ASN A 83 4.82 0.32 14.61
N LEU A 84 5.08 1.17 13.61
CA LEU A 84 4.21 2.26 13.17
C LEU A 84 3.49 1.95 11.84
N SER A 85 3.55 0.71 11.35
CA SER A 85 2.96 0.32 10.07
C SER A 85 1.48 0.67 9.93
N GLY A 86 0.72 0.71 11.04
CA GLY A 86 -0.69 1.10 11.05
C GLY A 86 -0.94 2.51 10.49
N GLU A 87 0.01 3.43 10.68
CA GLU A 87 -0.05 4.80 10.14
C GLU A 87 0.00 4.83 8.61
N SER A 88 0.62 3.81 7.99
CA SER A 88 0.66 3.63 6.54
C SER A 88 -0.47 2.74 6.02
N VAL A 89 -0.75 1.62 6.71
CA VAL A 89 -1.77 0.64 6.27
C VAL A 89 -3.17 1.23 6.30
N SER A 90 -3.53 2.03 7.32
CA SER A 90 -4.87 2.60 7.42
C SER A 90 -5.25 3.50 6.22
N PRO A 91 -4.41 4.46 5.78
CA PRO A 91 -4.69 5.23 4.56
C PRO A 91 -4.57 4.40 3.27
N LEU A 92 -3.73 3.36 3.22
CA LEU A 92 -3.69 2.43 2.07
C LEU A 92 -5.02 1.70 1.87
N VAL A 93 -5.60 1.18 2.96
CA VAL A 93 -6.93 0.54 2.92
C VAL A 93 -8.01 1.53 2.47
N ARG A 94 -7.97 2.78 2.94
CA ARG A 94 -8.93 3.81 2.50
C ARG A 94 -8.81 4.17 1.02
N ARG A 95 -7.63 3.98 0.43
CA ARG A 95 -7.34 4.30 -0.97
C ARG A 95 -7.67 3.16 -1.92
N PHE A 96 -7.33 1.92 -1.55
CA PHE A 96 -7.40 0.75 -2.42
C PHE A 96 -8.51 -0.23 -2.08
N GLY A 97 -9.11 -0.14 -0.89
CA GLY A 97 -10.27 -0.93 -0.48
C GLY A 97 -11.61 -0.30 -0.85
#